data_AF-A0A495ZMH0-F1
#
_entry.id   AF-A0A495ZMH0-F1
#
_cell.length_a   1.000
_cell.length_b   1.000
_cell.length_c   1.000
_cell.angle_alpha   90.00
_cell.angle_beta   90.00
_cell.angle_gamma   90.00
#
_symmetry.space_group_name_H-M   'P 1'
#
loop_
_entity.id
_entity.type
_entity.pdbx_description
1 polymer ?
#
loop_
_entity_poly.entity_id
_entity_poly.type
_entity_poly.pdbx_seq_one_letter_code
_entity_poly.pdbx_strand_id
1 'polypeptide(L)'
;MVSARSLIISKHKSSLAKILGGSNPLLNVFSAVDAVLMVQIAFSLFVISIAYDVICGERERGTLALLASNPVSQYHILIGKYLGGMASLLVPLAIGWVAAAILINVDPMLAFHTAEWGRFAELFAALVLYLSVFFLLSMLISAIPQRSARALVWLLFLWIVIVFIIPNGAVYIAKQVRPIPSKSVVNIESAALRTAFKQKIRDYGAKHRSSPYFTSERSVISGSQPFAFHVLTGSREAMLLKSEVR
;
A
#
# COMPACT_ATOMS: atom_id res chain seq x y z
N MET A 1 -22.76 37.50 -19.84
CA MET A 1 -21.88 37.08 -20.96
C MET A 1 -20.50 36.75 -20.39
N VAL A 2 -20.27 35.50 -19.97
CA VAL A 2 -18.97 35.05 -19.44
C VAL A 2 -18.06 34.74 -20.64
N SER A 3 -17.04 35.59 -20.81
CA SER A 3 -16.19 35.68 -21.99
C SER A 3 -15.44 34.38 -22.29
N ALA A 4 -15.42 33.97 -23.56
CA ALA A 4 -14.72 32.80 -24.10
C ALA A 4 -13.22 32.74 -23.71
N ARG A 5 -12.60 33.88 -23.35
CA ARG A 5 -11.25 33.95 -22.80
C ARG A 5 -11.08 33.22 -21.45
N SER A 6 -12.10 33.24 -20.58
CA SER A 6 -12.06 32.56 -19.27
C SER A 6 -12.09 31.03 -19.40
N LEU A 7 -12.81 30.52 -20.40
CA LEU A 7 -12.88 29.09 -20.72
C LEU A 7 -11.53 28.56 -21.24
N ILE A 8 -10.83 29.33 -22.09
CA ILE A 8 -9.53 28.95 -22.63
C ILE A 8 -8.46 28.86 -21.53
N ILE A 9 -8.45 29.82 -20.59
CA ILE A 9 -7.49 29.85 -19.48
C ILE A 9 -7.73 28.68 -18.51
N SER A 10 -9.00 28.36 -18.20
CA SER A 10 -9.32 27.20 -17.34
C SER A 10 -8.92 25.87 -17.99
N LYS A 11 -9.14 25.73 -19.30
CA LYS A 11 -8.83 24.52 -20.06
C LYS A 11 -7.32 24.33 -20.19
N HIS A 12 -6.58 25.41 -20.40
CA HIS A 12 -5.13 25.37 -20.48
C HIS A 12 -4.50 25.01 -19.11
N LYS A 13 -4.98 25.59 -18.01
CA LYS A 13 -4.50 25.25 -16.66
C LYS A 13 -4.79 23.79 -16.28
N SER A 14 -5.95 23.26 -16.67
CA SER A 14 -6.30 21.84 -16.51
C SER A 14 -5.46 20.90 -17.39
N SER A 15 -5.09 21.35 -18.60
CA SER A 15 -4.22 20.60 -19.49
C SER A 15 -2.78 20.57 -18.99
N LEU A 16 -2.27 21.69 -18.46
CA LEU A 16 -0.94 21.74 -17.86
C LEU A 16 -0.87 20.92 -16.56
N ALA A 17 -1.91 20.94 -15.72
CA ALA A 17 -2.00 20.06 -14.56
C ALA A 17 -2.06 18.57 -14.95
N LYS A 18 -2.71 18.24 -16.07
CA LYS A 18 -2.75 16.89 -16.63
C LYS A 18 -1.45 16.47 -17.32
N ILE A 19 -0.67 17.40 -17.87
CA ILE A 19 0.66 17.14 -18.45
C ILE A 19 1.71 16.99 -17.34
N LEU A 20 1.60 17.76 -16.26
CA LEU A 20 2.47 17.65 -15.09
C LEU A 20 2.12 16.45 -14.18
N GLY A 21 0.85 16.00 -14.17
CA GLY A 21 0.36 14.91 -13.32
C GLY A 21 -0.11 13.65 -14.05
N GLY A 22 0.14 13.51 -15.36
CA GLY A 22 -0.43 12.45 -16.18
C GLY A 22 0.59 11.51 -16.80
N SER A 23 0.61 10.27 -16.32
CA SER A 23 1.07 9.07 -17.05
C SER A 23 2.55 8.95 -17.39
N ASN A 24 3.45 9.22 -16.44
CA ASN A 24 4.78 8.61 -16.47
C ASN A 24 4.70 7.24 -15.73
N PRO A 25 4.84 6.10 -16.43
CA PRO A 25 4.82 4.79 -15.78
C PRO A 25 5.94 4.65 -14.73
N LEU A 26 7.05 5.37 -14.88
CA LEU A 26 8.11 5.48 -13.88
C LEU A 26 7.65 6.16 -12.59
N LEU A 27 6.87 7.25 -12.67
CA LEU A 27 6.30 7.92 -11.48
C LEU A 27 5.26 7.04 -10.77
N ASN A 28 4.55 6.19 -11.51
CA ASN A 28 3.60 5.23 -10.91
C ASN A 28 4.32 4.12 -10.13
N VAL A 29 5.56 3.76 -10.51
CA VAL A 29 6.40 2.84 -9.72
C VAL A 29 6.86 3.52 -8.43
N PHE A 30 7.30 4.78 -8.47
CA PHE A 30 7.66 5.52 -7.25
C PHE A 30 6.46 5.77 -6.34
N SER A 31 5.27 6.02 -6.89
CA SER A 31 4.04 6.11 -6.10
C SER A 31 3.59 4.76 -5.52
N ALA A 32 4.10 3.64 -6.03
CA ALA A 32 3.86 2.29 -5.50
C ALA A 32 4.89 1.88 -4.43
N VAL A 33 6.00 2.61 -4.28
CA VAL A 33 6.95 2.41 -3.19
C VAL A 33 6.40 3.10 -1.95
N ASP A 34 5.62 2.35 -1.18
CA ASP A 34 5.08 2.78 0.12
C ASP A 34 6.08 2.45 1.25
N ALA A 35 6.00 3.19 2.37
CA ALA A 35 6.75 2.94 3.58
C ALA A 35 6.56 1.49 4.07
N VAL A 36 5.34 0.95 3.95
CA VAL A 36 5.04 -0.44 4.31
C VAL A 36 5.84 -1.43 3.46
N LEU A 37 5.96 -1.19 2.14
CA LEU A 37 6.74 -2.05 1.24
C LEU A 37 8.23 -1.99 1.58
N MET A 38 8.74 -0.79 1.90
CA MET A 38 10.12 -0.61 2.34
C MET A 38 10.41 -1.38 3.63
N VAL A 39 9.52 -1.33 4.62
CA VAL A 39 9.70 -2.12 5.84
C VAL A 39 9.59 -3.62 5.56
N GLN A 40 8.63 -4.03 4.72
CA GLN A 40 8.42 -5.44 4.40
C GLN A 40 9.62 -6.08 3.71
N ILE A 41 10.29 -5.37 2.79
CA ILE A 41 11.40 -5.93 2.00
C ILE A 41 12.76 -5.55 2.61
N ALA A 42 13.05 -4.25 2.76
CA ALA A 42 14.38 -3.81 3.16
C ALA A 42 14.63 -4.06 4.65
N PHE A 43 13.72 -3.64 5.54
CA PHE A 43 13.92 -3.84 6.98
C PHE A 43 13.88 -5.32 7.38
N SER A 44 13.09 -6.16 6.71
CA SER A 44 13.10 -7.60 6.99
C SER A 44 14.44 -8.26 6.62
N LEU A 45 15.10 -7.81 5.54
CA LEU A 45 16.47 -8.23 5.22
C LEU A 45 17.47 -7.73 6.27
N PHE A 46 17.37 -6.48 6.71
CA PHE A 46 18.21 -5.96 7.79
C PHE A 46 18.04 -6.74 9.09
N VAL A 47 16.79 -7.10 9.44
CA VAL A 47 16.48 -7.97 10.59
C VAL A 47 17.22 -9.30 10.48
N ILE A 48 17.17 -9.94 9.32
CA ILE A 48 17.85 -11.22 9.08
C ILE A 48 19.37 -11.08 9.24
N SER A 49 19.98 -10.05 8.66
CA SER A 49 21.41 -9.81 8.75
C SER A 49 21.86 -9.58 10.21
N ILE A 50 21.16 -8.71 10.94
CA ILE A 50 21.48 -8.43 12.35
C ILE A 50 21.29 -9.67 13.21
N ALA A 51 20.16 -10.37 13.06
CA ALA A 51 19.87 -11.58 13.83
C ALA A 51 20.89 -12.70 13.55
N TYR A 52 21.37 -12.81 12.32
CA TYR A 52 22.43 -13.74 11.94
C TYR A 52 23.75 -13.39 12.64
N ASP A 53 24.19 -12.13 12.58
CA ASP A 53 25.45 -11.67 13.18
C ASP A 53 25.46 -11.83 14.72
N VAL A 54 24.32 -11.61 15.37
CA VAL A 54 24.15 -11.77 16.82
C VAL A 54 24.40 -13.21 17.30
N ILE A 55 24.15 -14.22 16.45
CA ILE A 55 24.32 -15.63 16.78
C ILE A 55 25.66 -16.17 16.24
N CYS A 56 25.97 -15.91 14.98
CA CYS A 56 27.16 -16.44 14.34
C CYS A 56 28.44 -15.76 14.83
N GLY A 57 28.38 -14.47 15.13
CA GLY A 57 29.50 -13.72 15.70
C GLY A 57 29.95 -14.27 17.05
N GLU A 58 29.03 -14.73 17.90
CA GLU A 58 29.39 -15.35 19.18
C GLU A 58 29.83 -16.81 19.06
N ARG A 59 29.30 -17.53 18.08
CA ARG A 59 29.68 -18.92 17.82
C ARG A 59 31.10 -19.01 17.27
N GLU A 60 31.47 -18.12 16.35
CA GLU A 60 32.82 -18.06 15.77
C GLU A 60 33.86 -17.53 16.76
N ARG A 61 33.47 -16.64 17.68
CA ARG A 61 34.34 -16.13 18.75
C ARG A 61 34.47 -17.07 19.96
N GLY A 62 33.79 -18.23 19.95
CA GLY A 62 33.79 -19.19 21.06
C GLY A 62 33.18 -18.65 22.37
N THR A 63 32.58 -17.46 22.34
CA THR A 63 32.10 -16.74 23.53
C THR A 63 30.88 -17.40 24.15
N LEU A 64 30.13 -18.19 23.36
CA LEU A 64 29.03 -19.03 23.82
C LEU A 64 29.47 -20.06 24.89
N ALA A 65 30.65 -20.66 24.72
CA ALA A 65 31.20 -21.60 25.70
C ALA A 65 31.64 -20.88 27.00
N LEU A 66 32.12 -19.64 26.86
CA LEU A 66 32.52 -18.80 27.99
C LEU A 66 31.31 -18.29 28.78
N LEU A 67 30.25 -17.85 28.10
CA LEU A 67 28.99 -17.42 28.72
C LEU A 67 28.28 -18.58 29.43
N ALA A 68 28.35 -19.80 28.87
CA ALA A 68 27.80 -21.00 29.50
C ALA A 68 28.56 -21.45 30.77
N SER A 69 29.80 -20.98 30.96
CA SER A 69 30.62 -21.25 32.15
C SER A 69 30.36 -20.28 33.31
N ASN A 70 29.61 -19.20 33.07
CA ASN A 70 29.27 -18.19 34.07
C ASN A 70 27.85 -18.47 34.65
N PRO A 71 27.59 -18.22 35.94
CA PRO A 71 26.29 -18.46 36.58
C PRO A 71 25.25 -17.37 36.23
N VAL A 72 25.20 -16.94 34.97
CA VAL A 72 24.22 -15.98 34.46
C VAL A 72 23.13 -16.76 33.73
N SER A 73 21.86 -16.48 34.03
CA SER A 73 20.76 -17.18 33.36
C SER A 73 20.78 -16.90 31.86
N GLN A 74 20.69 -17.95 31.05
CA GLN A 74 20.70 -17.88 29.59
C GLN A 74 19.56 -17.02 29.01
N TYR A 75 18.45 -16.89 29.75
CA TYR A 75 17.29 -16.07 29.37
C TYR A 75 17.60 -14.57 29.32
N HIS A 76 18.35 -14.05 30.30
CA HIS A 76 18.69 -12.63 30.36
C HIS A 76 19.62 -12.22 29.21
N ILE A 77 20.54 -13.10 28.83
CA ILE A 77 21.44 -12.90 27.67
C ILE A 77 20.63 -12.87 26.38
N LEU A 78 19.67 -13.80 26.22
CA LEU A 78 18.82 -13.88 25.03
C LEU A 78 17.94 -12.62 24.87
N ILE A 79 17.31 -12.18 25.96
CA ILE A 79 16.45 -10.98 25.97
C ILE A 79 17.28 -9.72 25.69
N GLY A 80 18.47 -9.59 26.28
CA GLY A 80 19.36 -8.45 26.02
C GLY A 80 19.78 -8.36 24.55
N LYS A 81 20.08 -9.50 23.92
CA LYS A 81 20.39 -9.58 22.48
C LYS A 81 19.21 -9.20 21.61
N TYR A 82 18.02 -9.70 21.95
CA TYR A 82 16.79 -9.35 21.25
C TYR A 82 16.51 -7.84 21.36
N LEU A 83 16.53 -7.28 22.56
CA LEU A 83 16.29 -5.86 22.79
C LEU A 83 17.33 -4.97 22.11
N GLY A 84 18.61 -5.35 22.16
CA GLY A 84 19.69 -4.62 21.48
C GLY A 84 19.55 -4.62 19.96
N GLY A 85 19.28 -5.79 19.37
CA GLY A 85 19.04 -5.91 17.93
C GLY A 85 17.79 -5.16 17.48
N MET A 86 16.70 -5.28 18.23
CA MET A 86 15.44 -4.58 17.94
C MET A 86 15.60 -3.07 18.10
N ALA A 87 16.29 -2.59 19.13
CA ALA A 87 16.55 -1.16 19.33
C ALA A 87 17.32 -0.55 18.15
N SER A 88 18.33 -1.26 17.62
CA SER A 88 19.09 -0.82 16.44
C SER A 88 18.23 -0.64 15.19
N LEU A 89 17.12 -1.37 15.06
CA LEU A 89 16.17 -1.27 13.94
C LEU A 89 15.07 -0.24 14.21
N LEU A 90 14.62 -0.15 15.46
CA LEU A 90 13.59 0.80 15.88
C LEU A 90 14.06 2.25 15.75
N VAL A 91 15.34 2.55 15.97
CA VAL A 91 15.87 3.91 15.82
C VAL A 91 15.66 4.48 14.41
N PRO A 92 16.17 3.87 13.32
CA PRO A 92 15.94 4.38 11.97
C PRO A 92 14.46 4.33 11.56
N LEU A 93 13.71 3.31 11.99
CA LEU A 93 12.28 3.22 11.72
C LEU A 93 11.50 4.36 12.37
N ALA A 94 11.79 4.67 13.63
CA ALA A 94 11.15 5.76 14.38
C ALA A 94 11.49 7.12 13.77
N ILE A 95 12.73 7.33 13.32
CA ILE A 95 13.11 8.56 12.61
C ILE A 95 12.27 8.74 11.34
N GLY A 96 12.15 7.70 10.51
CA GLY A 96 11.29 7.73 9.32
C GLY A 96 9.81 7.98 9.66
N TRP A 97 9.34 7.38 10.76
CA TRP A 97 7.97 7.53 11.22
C TRP A 97 7.65 8.95 11.70
N VAL A 98 8.56 9.55 12.48
CA VAL A 98 8.45 10.94 12.93
C VAL A 98 8.51 11.89 11.73
N ALA A 99 9.40 11.64 10.77
CA ALA A 99 9.46 12.44 9.55
C ALA A 99 8.14 12.38 8.76
N ALA A 100 7.53 11.20 8.64
CA ALA A 100 6.21 11.05 8.03
C ALA A 100 5.12 11.82 8.80
N ALA A 101 5.12 11.74 10.14
CA ALA A 101 4.19 12.47 10.98
C ALA A 101 4.33 14.00 10.82
N ILE A 102 5.56 14.52 10.69
CA ILE A 102 5.82 15.94 10.43
C ILE A 102 5.28 16.33 9.06
N LEU A 103 5.54 15.53 8.03
CA LEU A 103 5.06 15.80 6.66
C LEU A 103 3.53 15.92 6.62
N ILE A 104 2.82 15.03 7.32
CA ILE A 104 1.36 15.02 7.43
C ILE A 104 0.84 16.30 8.10
N ASN A 105 1.56 16.85 9.09
CA ASN A 105 1.16 18.09 9.76
C ASN A 105 1.44 19.34 8.92
N VAL A 106 2.43 19.30 8.02
CA VAL A 106 2.83 20.45 7.20
C VAL A 106 1.95 20.64 5.98
N ASP A 107 1.43 19.55 5.39
CA ASP A 107 0.59 19.63 4.18
C ASP A 107 -0.92 19.68 4.53
N PRO A 108 -1.62 20.81 4.25
CA PRO A 108 -3.04 20.94 4.53
C PRO A 108 -3.93 19.96 3.74
N MET A 109 -3.45 19.39 2.63
CA MET A 109 -4.19 18.37 1.88
C MET A 109 -4.14 17.00 2.53
N LEU A 110 -3.19 16.75 3.43
CA LEU A 110 -2.97 15.47 4.11
C LEU A 110 -3.37 15.53 5.59
N ALA A 111 -3.96 16.63 6.05
CA ALA A 111 -4.28 16.86 7.46
C ALA A 111 -5.21 15.77 8.01
N PHE A 112 -4.66 14.94 8.90
CA PHE A 112 -5.38 13.85 9.52
C PHE A 112 -6.40 14.33 10.56
N HIS A 113 -7.59 13.74 10.52
CA HIS A 113 -8.54 13.83 11.65
C HIS A 113 -8.07 12.94 12.82
N THR A 114 -8.58 13.18 14.02
CA THR A 114 -8.21 12.45 15.25
C THR A 114 -8.30 10.93 15.14
N ALA A 115 -9.24 10.39 14.35
CA ALA A 115 -9.38 8.95 14.11
C ALA A 115 -8.24 8.37 13.25
N GLU A 116 -7.65 9.18 12.36
CA GLU A 116 -6.60 8.72 11.43
C GLU A 116 -5.24 8.63 12.12
N TRP A 117 -5.01 9.45 13.15
CA TRP A 117 -3.85 9.33 14.05
C TRP A 117 -3.80 7.99 14.77
N GLY A 118 -4.97 7.44 15.17
CA GLY A 118 -5.06 6.10 15.76
C GLY A 118 -4.60 5.02 14.78
N ARG A 119 -5.11 5.06 13.54
CA ARG A 119 -4.75 4.11 12.47
C ARG A 119 -3.27 4.20 12.09
N PHE A 120 -2.70 5.42 12.13
CA PHE A 120 -1.28 5.64 11.91
C PHE A 120 -0.46 4.95 13.03
N ALA A 121 -0.78 5.19 14.31
CA ALA A 121 -0.10 4.52 15.41
C ALA A 121 -0.24 2.98 15.37
N GLU A 122 -1.42 2.47 15.02
CA GLU A 122 -1.66 1.04 14.82
C GLU A 122 -0.79 0.46 13.71
N LEU A 123 -0.61 1.19 12.60
CA LEU A 123 0.27 0.77 11.52
C LEU A 123 1.73 0.68 12.00
N PHE A 124 2.21 1.66 12.76
CA PHE A 124 3.55 1.58 13.36
C PHE A 124 3.71 0.34 14.25
N ALA A 125 2.74 0.10 15.14
CA ALA A 125 2.75 -1.06 16.01
C ALA A 125 2.76 -2.38 15.21
N ALA A 126 1.98 -2.46 14.13
CA ALA A 126 1.98 -3.61 13.24
C ALA A 126 3.33 -3.83 12.54
N LEU A 127 4.00 -2.75 12.11
CA LEU A 127 5.33 -2.83 11.51
C LEU A 127 6.39 -3.30 12.53
N VAL A 128 6.35 -2.77 13.75
CA VAL A 128 7.24 -3.21 14.83
C VAL A 128 7.02 -4.69 15.16
N LEU A 129 5.76 -5.12 15.27
CA LEU A 129 5.40 -6.51 15.52
C LEU A 129 5.88 -7.42 14.37
N TYR A 130 5.71 -6.99 13.13
CA TYR A 130 6.21 -7.71 11.96
C TYR A 130 7.73 -7.92 12.04
N LEU A 131 8.50 -6.87 12.32
CA LEU A 131 9.96 -6.98 12.47
C LEU A 131 10.35 -7.86 13.66
N SER A 132 9.62 -7.79 14.77
CA SER A 132 9.83 -8.63 15.94
C SER A 132 9.67 -10.12 15.62
N VAL A 133 8.60 -10.50 14.92
CA VAL A 133 8.36 -11.88 14.49
C VAL A 133 9.47 -12.37 13.58
N PHE A 134 9.88 -11.57 12.59
CA PHE A 134 10.99 -11.91 11.70
C PHE A 134 12.31 -12.05 12.45
N PHE A 135 12.56 -11.20 13.45
CA PHE A 135 13.79 -11.25 14.25
C PHE A 135 13.83 -12.54 15.08
N LEU A 136 12.74 -12.87 15.78
CA LEU A 136 12.64 -14.10 16.57
C LEU A 136 12.74 -15.35 15.70
N LEU A 137 12.10 -15.34 14.52
CA LEU A 137 12.18 -16.44 13.56
C LEU A 137 13.62 -16.63 13.05
N SER A 138 14.29 -15.52 12.71
CA SER A 138 15.70 -15.53 12.28
C SER A 138 16.62 -16.05 13.38
N MET A 139 16.38 -15.62 14.62
CA MET A 139 17.12 -16.06 15.79
C MET A 139 16.96 -17.57 16.03
N LEU A 140 15.73 -18.08 15.91
CA LEU A 140 15.42 -19.51 16.06
C LEU A 140 16.09 -20.35 14.95
N ILE A 141 15.99 -19.91 13.70
CA ILE A 141 16.56 -20.62 12.55
C ILE A 141 18.08 -20.64 12.63
N SER A 142 18.72 -19.57 13.10
CA SER A 142 20.18 -19.50 13.21
C SER A 142 20.73 -20.42 14.30
N ALA A 143 19.91 -20.83 15.27
CA ALA A 143 20.29 -21.78 16.33
C ALA A 143 20.36 -23.25 15.86
N ILE A 144 19.73 -23.61 14.73
CA ILE A 144 19.57 -25.01 14.29
C ILE A 144 20.82 -25.57 13.58
N PRO A 145 21.44 -24.91 12.58
CA PRO A 145 22.46 -25.52 11.75
C PRO A 145 23.82 -25.53 12.43
N GLN A 146 24.62 -26.60 12.25
CA GLN A 146 25.98 -26.66 12.79
C GLN A 146 27.00 -25.74 12.12
N ARG A 147 26.70 -25.20 10.93
CA ARG A 147 27.58 -24.27 10.18
C ARG A 147 26.82 -22.99 9.86
N SER A 148 27.38 -21.85 10.27
CA SER A 148 26.84 -20.50 10.11
C SER A 148 26.39 -20.20 8.67
N ALA A 149 27.26 -20.45 7.68
CA ALA A 149 26.96 -20.18 6.27
C ALA A 149 25.71 -20.93 5.73
N ARG A 150 25.44 -22.14 6.22
CA ARG A 150 24.24 -22.89 5.81
C ARG A 150 22.96 -22.29 6.41
N ALA A 151 23.04 -21.73 7.62
CA ALA A 151 21.91 -21.08 8.26
C ALA A 151 21.45 -19.84 7.49
N LEU A 152 22.40 -19.03 7.01
CA LEU A 152 22.09 -17.83 6.23
C LEU A 152 21.35 -18.16 4.94
N VAL A 153 21.82 -19.17 4.19
CA VAL A 153 21.18 -19.60 2.94
C VAL A 153 19.75 -20.10 3.19
N TRP A 154 19.55 -20.93 4.22
CA TRP A 154 18.21 -21.40 4.59
C TRP A 154 17.28 -20.28 5.03
N LEU A 155 17.80 -19.33 5.81
CA LEU A 155 17.02 -18.19 6.28
C LEU A 155 16.61 -17.26 5.14
N LEU A 156 17.52 -16.99 4.20
CA LEU A 156 17.22 -16.21 3.01
C LEU A 156 16.21 -16.93 2.10
N PHE A 157 16.33 -18.25 1.94
CA PHE A 157 15.35 -19.04 1.20
C PHE A 157 13.95 -18.95 1.83
N LEU A 158 13.85 -19.15 3.15
CA LEU A 158 12.59 -19.04 3.87
C LEU A 158 11.99 -17.63 3.74
N TRP A 159 12.84 -16.60 3.84
CA TRP A 159 12.43 -15.21 3.65
C TRP A 159 11.84 -14.96 2.25
N ILE A 160 12.48 -15.46 1.18
CA ILE A 160 11.95 -15.33 -0.19
C ILE A 160 10.58 -16.00 -0.28
N VAL A 161 10.42 -17.20 0.30
CA VAL A 161 9.14 -17.91 0.29
C VAL A 161 8.06 -17.06 0.97
N ILE A 162 8.34 -16.53 2.16
CA ILE A 162 7.36 -15.78 2.95
C ILE A 162 7.02 -14.44 2.31
N VAL A 163 8.02 -13.67 1.87
CA VAL A 163 7.84 -12.28 1.40
C VAL A 163 7.45 -12.21 -0.07
N PHE A 164 7.90 -13.14 -0.91
CA PHE A 164 7.58 -13.13 -2.35
C PHE A 164 6.58 -14.20 -2.72
N ILE A 165 6.82 -15.46 -2.36
CA ILE A 165 6.03 -16.57 -2.91
C ILE A 165 4.63 -16.61 -2.32
N ILE A 166 4.48 -16.47 -1.00
CA ILE A 166 3.16 -16.48 -0.35
C ILE A 166 2.22 -15.40 -0.91
N PRO A 167 2.58 -14.09 -0.93
CA PRO A 167 1.65 -13.07 -1.42
C PRO A 167 1.37 -13.19 -2.91
N ASN A 168 2.39 -13.43 -3.74
CA ASN A 168 2.17 -13.57 -5.20
C ASN A 168 1.40 -14.85 -5.54
N GLY A 169 1.70 -15.95 -4.84
CA GLY A 169 0.99 -17.22 -4.95
C GLY A 169 -0.46 -17.11 -4.50
N ALA A 170 -0.73 -16.43 -3.38
CA ALA A 170 -2.09 -16.18 -2.90
C ALA A 170 -2.91 -15.37 -3.92
N VAL A 171 -2.33 -14.32 -4.52
CA VAL A 171 -3.00 -13.54 -5.58
C VAL A 171 -3.24 -14.40 -6.83
N TYR A 172 -2.28 -15.24 -7.20
CA TYR A 172 -2.41 -16.15 -8.34
C TYR A 172 -3.53 -17.18 -8.12
N ILE A 173 -3.55 -17.83 -6.96
CA ILE A 173 -4.61 -18.78 -6.59
C ILE A 173 -5.97 -18.07 -6.50
N ALA A 174 -6.02 -16.87 -5.90
CA ALA A 174 -7.24 -16.09 -5.82
C ALA A 174 -7.84 -15.78 -7.20
N LYS A 175 -6.99 -15.49 -8.20
CA LYS A 175 -7.42 -15.30 -9.60
C LYS A 175 -7.97 -16.56 -10.25
N GLN A 176 -7.46 -17.74 -9.87
CA GLN A 176 -8.02 -19.01 -10.37
C GLN A 176 -9.35 -19.35 -9.71
N VAL A 177 -9.51 -19.09 -8.41
CA VAL A 177 -10.74 -19.41 -7.66
C VAL A 177 -11.86 -18.42 -7.98
N ARG A 178 -11.56 -17.14 -8.18
CA ARG A 178 -12.51 -16.15 -8.69
C ARG A 178 -11.88 -15.39 -9.85
N PRO A 179 -12.25 -15.67 -11.11
CA PRO A 179 -11.83 -14.86 -12.24
C PRO A 179 -12.41 -13.46 -12.08
N ILE A 180 -11.62 -12.56 -11.51
CA ILE A 180 -11.93 -11.13 -11.43
C ILE A 180 -11.89 -10.64 -12.88
N PRO A 181 -13.00 -10.15 -13.45
CA PRO A 181 -13.00 -9.61 -14.81
C PRO A 181 -11.86 -8.59 -14.92
N SER A 182 -11.00 -8.73 -15.93
CA SER A 182 -9.84 -7.85 -16.06
C SER A 182 -10.33 -6.39 -16.16
N LYS A 183 -9.59 -5.46 -15.55
CA LYS A 183 -9.93 -4.01 -15.57
C LYS A 183 -10.22 -3.49 -16.99
N SER A 184 -9.67 -4.13 -18.03
CA SER A 184 -9.97 -3.85 -19.43
C SER A 184 -11.41 -4.17 -19.82
N VAL A 185 -11.96 -5.34 -19.46
CA VAL A 185 -13.33 -5.73 -19.82
C VAL A 185 -14.35 -4.89 -19.07
N VAL A 186 -14.11 -4.64 -17.77
CA VAL A 186 -14.99 -3.77 -16.96
C VAL A 186 -14.98 -2.33 -17.47
N ASN A 187 -13.82 -1.81 -17.88
CA ASN A 187 -13.73 -0.47 -18.45
C ASN A 187 -14.37 -0.36 -19.84
N ILE A 188 -14.27 -1.41 -20.68
CA ILE A 188 -14.92 -1.44 -22.01
C ILE A 188 -16.44 -1.56 -21.85
N GLU A 189 -16.91 -2.43 -20.96
CA GLU A 189 -18.34 -2.62 -20.69
C GLU A 189 -18.96 -1.37 -20.07
N SER A 190 -18.31 -0.77 -19.07
CA SER A 190 -18.78 0.49 -18.49
C SER A 190 -18.65 1.68 -19.43
N ALA A 191 -17.70 1.68 -20.37
CA ALA A 191 -17.65 2.67 -21.45
C ALA A 191 -18.81 2.50 -22.43
N ALA A 192 -19.13 1.27 -22.85
CA ALA A 192 -20.24 0.96 -23.75
C ALA A 192 -21.60 1.33 -23.14
N LEU A 193 -21.81 1.03 -21.85
CA LEU A 193 -23.02 1.41 -21.12
C LEU A 193 -23.16 2.94 -21.01
N ARG A 194 -22.05 3.68 -20.85
CA ARG A 194 -22.07 5.16 -20.82
C ARG A 194 -22.43 5.76 -22.17
N THR A 195 -21.93 5.21 -23.28
CA THR A 195 -22.29 5.67 -24.63
C THR A 195 -23.73 5.35 -24.97
N ALA A 196 -24.20 4.12 -24.68
CA ALA A 196 -25.58 3.71 -24.89
C ALA A 196 -26.57 4.59 -24.08
N PHE A 197 -26.25 4.87 -22.82
CA PHE A 197 -27.06 5.74 -21.97
C PHE A 197 -27.10 7.20 -22.49
N LYS A 198 -25.94 7.75 -22.89
CA LYS A 198 -25.88 9.09 -23.50
C LYS A 198 -26.68 9.17 -24.81
N GLN A 199 -26.71 8.10 -25.60
CA GLN A 199 -27.49 8.03 -26.82
C GLN A 199 -29.00 7.99 -26.54
N LYS A 200 -29.44 7.14 -25.59
CA LYS A 200 -30.85 7.06 -25.18
C LYS A 200 -31.39 8.39 -24.64
N ILE A 201 -30.58 9.14 -23.88
CA ILE A 201 -30.94 10.49 -23.42
C ILE A 201 -31.10 11.47 -24.59
N ARG A 202 -30.19 11.45 -25.58
CA ARG A 202 -30.28 12.33 -26.75
C ARG A 202 -31.52 12.02 -27.58
N ASP A 203 -31.81 10.74 -27.81
CA ASP A 203 -32.96 10.31 -28.61
C ASP A 203 -34.29 10.62 -27.91
N TYR A 204 -34.35 10.46 -26.58
CA TYR A 204 -35.52 10.84 -25.79
C TYR A 204 -35.73 12.36 -25.78
N GLY A 205 -34.65 13.14 -25.64
CA GLY A 205 -34.68 14.60 -25.70
C GLY A 205 -35.04 15.15 -27.09
N ALA A 206 -34.66 14.45 -28.16
CA ALA A 206 -35.05 14.79 -29.52
C ALA A 206 -36.56 14.58 -29.76
N LYS A 207 -37.15 13.55 -29.13
CA LYS A 207 -38.59 13.26 -29.20
C LYS A 207 -39.45 14.17 -28.30
N HIS A 208 -38.94 14.58 -27.15
CA HIS A 208 -39.66 15.43 -26.18
C HIS A 208 -39.05 16.83 -26.12
N ARG A 209 -39.39 17.64 -27.13
CA ARG A 209 -38.79 18.94 -27.46
C ARG A 209 -39.21 20.10 -26.53
N SER A 210 -39.37 19.87 -25.23
CA SER A 210 -39.93 20.89 -24.31
C SER A 210 -39.04 21.35 -23.16
N SER A 211 -37.90 20.71 -22.85
CA SER A 211 -36.98 21.24 -21.82
C SER A 211 -35.55 20.70 -21.95
N PRO A 212 -34.50 21.52 -21.72
CA PRO A 212 -33.12 21.04 -21.71
C PRO A 212 -32.86 20.09 -20.53
N TYR A 213 -32.73 18.79 -20.81
CA TYR A 213 -32.34 17.79 -19.82
C TYR A 213 -30.90 18.03 -19.35
N PHE A 214 -30.72 18.25 -18.05
CA PHE A 214 -29.39 18.34 -17.44
C PHE A 214 -28.95 16.97 -16.94
N THR A 215 -27.90 16.42 -17.53
CA THR A 215 -27.19 15.25 -16.97
C THR A 215 -25.76 15.65 -16.67
N SER A 216 -25.41 15.64 -15.39
CA SER A 216 -24.05 15.88 -14.93
C SER A 216 -23.43 14.58 -14.45
N GLU A 217 -22.30 14.23 -15.04
CA GLU A 217 -21.48 13.12 -14.61
C GLU A 217 -20.37 13.67 -13.72
N ARG A 218 -20.39 13.33 -12.43
CA ARG A 218 -19.37 13.77 -11.48
C ARG A 218 -18.67 12.56 -10.88
N SER A 219 -17.33 12.56 -10.92
CA SER A 219 -16.53 11.65 -10.12
C SER A 219 -16.54 12.16 -8.68
N VAL A 220 -17.11 11.37 -7.77
CA VAL A 220 -17.14 11.65 -6.34
C VAL A 220 -16.13 10.73 -5.66
N ILE A 221 -15.14 11.30 -4.99
CA ILE A 221 -14.21 10.59 -4.13
C ILE A 221 -14.77 10.74 -2.72
N SER A 222 -15.35 9.67 -2.18
CA SER A 222 -15.83 9.63 -0.79
C SER A 222 -14.71 9.05 0.07
N GLY A 223 -14.35 9.69 1.19
CA GLY A 223 -13.31 9.19 2.11
C GLY A 223 -13.58 7.80 2.70
N SER A 224 -14.78 7.24 2.47
CA SER A 224 -15.15 5.88 2.87
C SER A 224 -14.69 4.78 1.92
N GLN A 225 -14.32 5.10 0.68
CA GLN A 225 -14.00 4.11 -0.35
C GLN A 225 -12.73 4.53 -1.12
N PRO A 226 -11.80 3.60 -1.41
CA PRO A 226 -10.50 3.93 -2.01
C PRO A 226 -10.55 4.20 -3.52
N PHE A 227 -11.74 4.32 -4.14
CA PHE A 227 -11.89 4.55 -5.57
C PHE A 227 -12.98 5.57 -5.89
N ALA A 228 -12.78 6.33 -6.97
CA ALA A 228 -13.71 7.35 -7.43
C ALA A 228 -14.94 6.69 -8.05
N PHE A 229 -16.13 7.00 -7.53
CA PHE A 229 -17.38 6.56 -8.14
C PHE A 229 -17.94 7.65 -9.04
N HIS A 230 -18.39 7.25 -10.23
CA HIS A 230 -19.08 8.16 -11.14
C HIS A 230 -20.56 8.18 -10.77
N VAL A 231 -20.99 9.29 -10.17
CA VAL A 231 -22.40 9.53 -9.87
C VAL A 231 -22.98 10.34 -11.02
N LEU A 232 -24.00 9.76 -11.65
CA LEU A 232 -24.80 10.44 -12.67
C LEU A 232 -25.95 11.13 -11.96
N THR A 233 -25.96 12.46 -11.99
CA THR A 233 -27.03 13.29 -11.43
C THR A 233 -27.80 13.91 -12.59
N GLY A 234 -29.12 13.82 -12.60
CA GLY A 234 -29.94 14.45 -13.63
C GLY A 234 -31.40 14.57 -13.24
N SER A 235 -32.21 15.13 -14.14
CA SER A 235 -33.66 15.25 -13.96
C SER A 235 -34.31 13.88 -13.74
N ARG A 236 -35.41 13.84 -12.96
CA ARG A 236 -36.10 12.59 -12.56
C ARG A 236 -36.37 11.66 -13.75
N GLU A 237 -36.81 12.23 -14.86
CA GLU A 237 -37.12 11.51 -16.10
C GLU A 237 -35.87 10.85 -16.72
N ALA A 238 -34.72 11.53 -16.69
CA ALA A 238 -33.46 10.99 -17.18
C ALA A 238 -32.90 9.85 -16.30
N MET A 239 -33.22 9.83 -15.01
CA MET A 239 -32.83 8.72 -14.12
C MET A 239 -33.69 7.47 -14.33
N LEU A 240 -35.00 7.63 -14.59
CA LEU A 240 -35.91 6.50 -14.84
C LEU A 240 -35.56 5.73 -16.13
N LEU A 241 -35.02 6.42 -17.14
CA LEU A 241 -34.50 5.80 -18.36
C LEU A 241 -33.29 4.87 -18.13
N LYS A 242 -32.54 5.08 -17.03
CA LYS A 242 -31.39 4.24 -16.67
C LYS A 242 -31.81 2.90 -16.09
N SER A 243 -32.91 2.86 -15.31
CA SER A 243 -33.41 1.63 -14.70
C SER A 243 -33.94 0.62 -15.72
N GLU A 244 -34.38 1.08 -16.90
CA GLU A 244 -34.75 0.19 -18.02
C GLU A 244 -33.56 -0.43 -18.75
N VAL A 245 -32.33 0.04 -18.51
CA VAL A 245 -31.11 -0.40 -19.23
C VAL A 245 -30.30 -1.40 -18.39
N ARG A 246 -30.84 -1.83 -17.25
CA ARG A 246 -30.23 -2.86 -16.39
C ARG A 246 -30.59 -4.26 -16.86
#